data_AF-A0A963H0K3-F1
#
_entry.id   AF-A0A963H0K3-F1
#
_cell.length_a   1.000
_cell.length_b   1.000
_cell.length_c   1.000
_cell.angle_alpha   90.00
_cell.angle_beta   90.00
_cell.angle_gamma   90.00
#
_symmetry.space_group_name_H-M   'P 1'
#
loop_
_entity.id
_entity.type
_entity.pdbx_description
1 polymer ?
#
loop_
_entity_poly.entity_id
_entity_poly.type
_entity_poly.pdbx_seq_one_letter_code
_entity_poly.pdbx_strand_id
1 'polypeptide(L)'
;EILGNNAIEIPWLKTTIGGKGSVPPLVIITTNEERELPAAFVRRCLVLNLDLPKDDQALIRLLDQRGQLHFGNLCSSNVRLQAAEQLIKDRKTAMEKGVTPPGQAEYLDMLRALSVLAKTDDEQIKLLDKINEFALRKYPVMHDK
;
A
#
# COMPACT_ATOMS: atom_id res chain seq x y z
N GLU A 1 -31.07 -0.38 -15.75
CA GLU A 1 -30.08 -0.41 -14.65
C GLU A 1 -29.79 -1.85 -14.27
N ILE A 2 -28.55 -2.31 -14.47
CA ILE A 2 -28.17 -3.73 -14.26
C ILE A 2 -27.99 -4.05 -12.76
N LEU A 3 -27.54 -3.08 -11.96
CA LEU A 3 -27.28 -3.26 -10.53
C LEU A 3 -28.54 -3.22 -9.66
N GLY A 4 -29.65 -2.64 -10.14
CA GLY A 4 -30.89 -2.55 -9.38
C GLY A 4 -31.66 -3.87 -9.26
N ASN A 5 -31.45 -4.80 -10.21
CA ASN A 5 -32.23 -6.03 -10.32
C ASN A 5 -31.56 -7.25 -9.67
N ASN A 6 -30.36 -7.11 -9.10
CA ASN A 6 -29.53 -8.22 -8.59
C ASN A 6 -29.41 -9.38 -9.61
N ALA A 7 -29.48 -9.07 -10.90
CA ALA A 7 -29.51 -10.04 -11.97
C ALA A 7 -28.87 -9.44 -13.22
N ILE A 8 -28.04 -10.24 -13.89
CA ILE A 8 -27.40 -9.89 -15.15
C ILE A 8 -27.74 -10.97 -16.15
N GLU A 9 -28.44 -10.60 -17.21
CA GLU A 9 -28.60 -11.47 -18.37
C GLU A 9 -27.34 -11.38 -19.23
N ILE A 10 -26.80 -12.52 -19.61
CA ILE A 10 -25.66 -12.66 -20.51
C ILE A 10 -26.19 -13.21 -21.83
N PRO A 11 -26.50 -12.35 -22.83
CA PRO A 11 -27.27 -12.75 -24.01
C PRO A 11 -26.59 -13.84 -24.84
N TRP A 12 -25.27 -13.75 -25.01
CA TRP A 12 -24.51 -14.74 -25.79
C TRP A 12 -24.39 -16.10 -25.10
N LEU A 13 -24.55 -16.15 -23.78
CA LEU A 13 -24.61 -17.41 -23.02
C LEU A 13 -26.05 -17.88 -22.78
N LYS A 14 -27.07 -17.10 -23.19
CA LYS A 14 -28.49 -17.34 -22.87
C LYS A 14 -28.70 -17.69 -21.39
N THR A 15 -27.94 -17.02 -20.52
CA THR A 15 -27.84 -17.35 -19.10
C THR A 15 -28.06 -16.08 -18.29
N THR A 16 -28.77 -16.22 -17.17
CA THR A 16 -28.95 -15.14 -16.20
C THR A 16 -28.21 -15.48 -14.92
N ILE A 17 -27.34 -14.58 -14.47
CA ILE A 17 -26.66 -14.68 -13.17
C ILE A 17 -27.46 -13.83 -12.17
N GLY A 18 -27.86 -14.42 -11.04
CA GLY A 18 -28.59 -13.72 -9.96
C GLY A 18 -30.10 -13.92 -10.00
N GLY A 19 -30.86 -12.94 -9.51
CA GLY A 19 -32.33 -12.95 -9.49
C GLY A 19 -32.97 -13.44 -8.19
N LYS A 20 -34.29 -13.66 -8.24
CA LYS A 20 -35.12 -13.97 -7.06
C LYS A 20 -34.72 -15.33 -6.47
N GLY A 21 -34.22 -15.34 -5.23
CA GLY A 21 -33.72 -16.53 -4.55
C GLY A 21 -32.21 -16.72 -4.60
N SER A 22 -31.47 -15.87 -5.33
CA SER A 22 -30.02 -15.81 -5.25
C SER A 22 -29.55 -14.96 -4.06
N VAL A 23 -28.40 -15.32 -3.48
CA VAL A 23 -27.73 -14.47 -2.49
C VAL A 23 -27.05 -13.32 -3.23
N PRO A 24 -27.37 -12.05 -2.91
CA PRO A 24 -26.70 -10.92 -3.54
C PRO A 24 -25.18 -10.96 -3.30
N PRO A 25 -24.34 -10.72 -4.31
CA PRO A 25 -22.90 -10.72 -4.13
C PRO A 25 -22.45 -9.49 -3.32
N LEU A 26 -21.40 -9.65 -2.52
CA LEU A 26 -20.66 -8.51 -1.98
C LEU A 26 -19.74 -7.96 -3.06
N VAL A 27 -20.01 -6.75 -3.53
CA VAL A 27 -19.18 -6.08 -4.53
C VAL A 27 -18.19 -5.15 -3.82
N ILE A 28 -16.89 -5.42 -3.99
CA ILE A 28 -15.81 -4.58 -3.49
C ILE A 28 -15.11 -3.93 -4.67
N ILE A 29 -14.94 -2.61 -4.62
CA ILE A 29 -14.25 -1.83 -5.63
C ILE A 29 -13.16 -1.04 -4.93
N THR A 30 -11.94 -1.09 -5.48
CA THR A 30 -10.80 -0.32 -4.98
C THR A 30 -10.40 0.71 -6.03
N THR A 31 -10.00 1.89 -5.57
CA THR A 31 -9.46 2.96 -6.40
C THR A 31 -8.31 3.63 -5.65
N ASN A 32 -7.30 4.09 -6.38
CA ASN A 32 -6.22 4.94 -5.89
C ASN A 32 -6.51 6.43 -6.17
N GLU A 33 -7.73 6.75 -6.63
CA GLU A 33 -8.18 8.09 -7.01
C GLU A 33 -7.43 8.74 -8.18
N GLU A 34 -6.61 7.99 -8.94
CA GLU A 34 -5.98 8.52 -10.17
C GLU A 34 -7.02 8.83 -11.26
N ARG A 35 -8.12 8.07 -11.30
CA ARG A 35 -9.28 8.34 -12.14
C ARG A 35 -10.52 8.38 -11.27
N GLU A 36 -11.24 9.50 -11.32
CA GLU A 36 -12.45 9.68 -10.53
C GLU A 36 -13.56 8.72 -10.99
N LEU A 37 -14.23 8.11 -10.02
CA LEU A 37 -15.47 7.37 -10.29
C LEU A 37 -16.64 8.36 -10.42
N PRO A 38 -17.58 8.13 -11.35
CA PRO A 38 -18.73 9.02 -11.52
C PRO A 38 -19.50 9.21 -10.20
N ALA A 39 -19.88 10.46 -9.87
CA ALA A 39 -20.55 10.75 -8.59
C ALA A 39 -21.85 9.94 -8.37
N ALA A 40 -22.61 9.68 -9.44
CA ALA A 40 -23.82 8.85 -9.38
C ALA A 40 -23.53 7.37 -9.01
N PHE A 41 -22.31 6.90 -9.29
CA PHE A 41 -21.84 5.58 -8.89
C PHE A 41 -21.48 5.56 -7.40
N VAL A 42 -20.64 6.50 -6.95
CA VAL A 42 -20.18 6.61 -5.56
C VAL A 42 -21.33 6.79 -4.57
N ARG A 43 -22.39 7.53 -4.95
CA ARG A 43 -23.61 7.70 -4.14
C ARG A 43 -24.33 6.39 -3.80
N ARG A 44 -24.01 5.27 -4.48
CA ARG A 44 -24.57 3.93 -4.23
C ARG A 44 -23.60 3.00 -3.50
N CYS A 45 -22.44 3.50 -3.08
CA CYS A 45 -21.40 2.74 -2.39
C CYS A 45 -21.32 3.11 -0.91
N LEU A 46 -20.94 2.13 -0.08
CA LEU A 46 -20.39 2.40 1.24
C LEU A 46 -18.90 2.69 1.06
N VAL A 47 -18.44 3.87 1.47
CA VAL A 47 -17.07 4.35 1.21
C VAL A 47 -16.19 4.13 2.44
N LEU A 48 -15.04 3.49 2.23
CA LEU A 48 -13.97 3.37 3.21
C LEU A 48 -12.72 4.06 2.65
N ASN A 49 -12.34 5.18 3.27
CA ASN A 49 -11.09 5.87 2.94
C ASN A 49 -9.93 5.20 3.67
N LEU A 50 -8.87 4.89 2.95
CA LEU A 50 -7.68 4.21 3.47
C LEU A 50 -6.50 5.19 3.48
N ASP A 51 -6.19 5.70 4.67
CA ASP A 51 -5.07 6.61 4.89
C ASP A 51 -3.98 5.96 5.75
N LEU A 52 -2.73 6.34 5.50
CA LEU A 52 -1.65 6.04 6.44
C LEU A 52 -1.84 6.87 7.73
N PRO A 53 -1.54 6.30 8.91
CA PRO A 53 -1.55 7.06 10.15
C PRO A 53 -0.68 8.32 10.05
N LYS A 54 -1.20 9.44 10.57
CA LYS A 54 -0.48 10.72 10.63
C LYS A 54 0.55 10.77 11.77
N ASP A 55 0.31 9.99 12.83
CA ASP A 55 1.26 9.83 13.93
C ASP A 55 2.38 8.87 13.51
N ASP A 56 3.63 9.32 13.67
CA ASP A 56 4.81 8.56 13.28
C ASP A 56 4.87 7.20 13.98
N GLN A 57 4.53 7.15 15.28
CA GLN A 57 4.59 5.91 16.06
C GLN A 57 3.50 4.92 15.64
N ALA A 58 2.30 5.40 15.33
CA ALA A 58 1.24 4.58 14.75
C ALA A 58 1.61 4.06 13.35
N LEU A 59 2.27 4.89 12.53
CA LEU A 59 2.73 4.48 11.21
C LEU A 59 3.84 3.43 11.32
N ILE A 60 4.83 3.61 12.19
CA ILE A 60 5.87 2.61 12.46
C ILE A 60 5.25 1.27 12.88
N ARG A 61 4.30 1.27 13.83
CA ARG A 61 3.60 0.04 14.25
C ARG A 61 2.86 -0.64 13.09
N LEU A 62 2.18 0.14 12.24
CA LEU A 62 1.50 -0.38 11.06
C LEU A 62 2.50 -1.02 10.10
N LEU A 63 3.60 -0.34 9.78
CA LEU A 63 4.64 -0.83 8.87
C LEU A 63 5.33 -2.07 9.42
N ASP A 64 5.62 -2.10 10.72
CA ASP A 64 6.17 -3.27 11.39
C ASP A 64 5.22 -4.47 11.20
N GLN A 65 3.94 -4.33 11.54
CA GLN A 65 2.95 -5.40 11.35
C GLN A 65 2.86 -5.89 9.90
N ARG A 66 2.88 -4.98 8.92
CA ARG A 66 2.88 -5.36 7.49
C ARG A 66 4.17 -6.07 7.12
N GLY A 67 5.32 -5.58 7.58
CA GLY A 67 6.62 -6.22 7.37
C GLY A 67 6.66 -7.62 7.98
N GLN A 68 6.10 -7.83 9.18
CA GLN A 68 6.05 -9.16 9.81
C GLN A 68 5.25 -10.14 8.96
N LEU A 69 4.10 -9.71 8.44
CA LEU A 69 3.22 -10.55 7.64
C LEU A 69 3.89 -11.06 6.36
N HIS A 70 4.70 -10.22 5.71
CA HIS A 70 5.32 -10.55 4.43
C HIS A 70 6.75 -11.10 4.55
N PHE A 71 7.51 -10.67 5.56
CA PHE A 71 8.95 -10.89 5.67
C PHE A 71 9.38 -11.38 7.05
N GLY A 72 8.48 -11.81 7.94
CA GLY A 72 8.82 -12.17 9.33
C GLY A 72 9.90 -13.25 9.48
N ASN A 73 10.07 -14.14 8.50
CA ASN A 73 11.12 -15.17 8.49
C ASN A 73 12.41 -14.71 7.78
N LEU A 74 12.40 -13.53 7.17
CA LEU A 74 13.45 -13.02 6.28
C LEU A 74 14.08 -11.73 6.80
N CYS A 75 13.32 -10.93 7.54
CA CYS A 75 13.75 -9.68 8.17
C CYS A 75 13.24 -9.68 9.61
N SER A 76 14.17 -9.60 10.56
CA SER A 76 13.84 -9.57 11.97
C SER A 76 13.04 -8.31 12.34
N SER A 77 12.47 -8.32 13.56
CA SER A 77 11.83 -7.13 14.11
C SER A 77 12.75 -5.91 14.12
N ASN A 78 14.04 -6.09 14.39
CA ASN A 78 15.00 -4.99 14.42
C ASN A 78 15.16 -4.37 13.01
N VAL A 79 15.35 -5.20 11.98
CA VAL A 79 15.49 -4.74 10.59
C VAL A 79 14.21 -4.03 10.13
N ARG A 80 13.03 -4.59 10.42
CA ARG A 80 11.73 -4.01 10.04
C ARG A 80 11.49 -2.66 10.71
N LEU A 81 11.79 -2.53 12.00
CA LEU A 81 11.66 -1.26 12.73
C LEU A 81 12.62 -0.20 12.20
N GLN A 82 13.89 -0.53 11.95
CA GLN A 82 14.84 0.43 11.39
C GLN A 82 14.45 0.88 9.97
N ALA A 83 13.97 -0.04 9.15
CA ALA A 83 13.39 0.28 7.84
C ALA A 83 12.18 1.24 7.95
N ALA A 84 11.31 1.02 8.93
CA ALA A 84 10.14 1.89 9.15
C ALA A 84 10.55 3.28 9.64
N GLU A 85 11.50 3.37 10.57
CA GLU A 85 12.07 4.64 11.05
C GLU A 85 12.74 5.42 9.93
N GLN A 86 13.49 4.74 9.06
CA GLN A 86 14.10 5.35 7.88
C GLN A 86 13.04 5.89 6.92
N LEU A 87 11.93 5.17 6.69
CA LEU A 87 10.79 5.68 5.93
C LEU A 87 10.23 6.97 6.54
N ILE A 88 10.03 7.05 7.85
CA ILE A 88 9.53 8.27 8.51
C ILE A 88 10.46 9.46 8.25
N LYS A 89 11.77 9.24 8.35
CA LYS A 89 12.77 10.28 8.08
C LYS A 89 12.66 10.78 6.63
N ASP A 90 12.63 9.88 5.65
CA ASP A 90 12.55 10.28 4.24
C ASP A 90 11.18 10.87 3.88
N ARG A 91 10.10 10.47 4.55
CA ARG A 91 8.77 11.10 4.45
C ARG A 91 8.80 12.56 4.88
N LYS A 92 9.46 12.88 6.00
CA LYS A 92 9.60 14.27 6.47
C LYS A 92 10.38 15.11 5.47
N THR A 93 11.50 14.60 4.98
CA THR A 93 12.30 15.27 3.94
C THR A 93 11.47 15.52 2.67
N ALA A 94 10.70 14.53 2.21
CA ALA A 94 9.85 14.69 1.04
C ALA A 94 8.80 15.79 1.23
N MET A 95 8.14 15.83 2.39
CA MET A 95 7.17 16.87 2.74
C MET A 95 7.81 18.26 2.77
N GLU A 96 8.98 18.41 3.39
CA GLU A 96 9.75 19.67 3.45
C GLU A 96 10.14 20.16 2.06
N LYS A 97 10.47 19.24 1.14
CA LYS A 97 10.80 19.53 -0.25
C LYS A 97 9.58 19.66 -1.17
N GLY A 98 8.36 19.52 -0.64
CA GLY A 98 7.11 19.67 -1.39
C GLY A 98 6.85 18.57 -2.42
N VAL A 99 7.41 17.37 -2.23
CA VAL A 99 7.20 16.21 -3.11
C VAL A 99 6.41 15.11 -2.39
N THR A 100 5.86 14.16 -3.16
CA THR A 100 5.06 13.07 -2.62
C THR A 100 5.91 12.19 -1.68
N PRO A 101 5.48 11.99 -0.41
CA PRO A 101 6.24 11.20 0.55
C PRO A 101 6.14 9.69 0.25
N PRO A 102 7.23 8.91 0.41
CA PRO A 102 7.22 7.47 0.21
C PRO A 102 6.28 6.78 1.21
N GLY A 103 5.60 5.72 0.81
CA GLY A 103 4.54 5.06 1.58
C GLY A 103 4.84 3.60 1.94
N GLN A 104 3.77 2.86 2.22
CA GLN A 104 3.85 1.44 2.56
C GLN A 104 4.44 0.58 1.43
N ALA A 105 4.18 0.95 0.17
CA ALA A 105 4.70 0.22 -0.99
C ALA A 105 6.24 0.26 -1.02
N GLU A 106 6.82 1.46 -0.92
CA GLU A 106 8.27 1.64 -0.90
C GLU A 106 8.93 0.92 0.28
N TYR A 107 8.29 0.93 1.45
CA TYR A 107 8.76 0.16 2.61
C TYR A 107 8.79 -1.36 2.35
N LEU A 108 7.74 -1.92 1.75
CA LEU A 108 7.69 -3.36 1.44
C LEU A 108 8.69 -3.73 0.34
N ASP A 109 8.87 -2.89 -0.66
CA ASP A 109 9.88 -3.09 -1.70
C ASP A 109 11.31 -3.02 -1.13
N MET A 110 11.55 -2.12 -0.17
CA MET A 110 12.81 -2.05 0.55
C MET A 110 13.08 -3.33 1.34
N LEU A 111 12.12 -3.83 2.13
CA LEU A 111 12.28 -5.11 2.83
C LEU A 111 12.51 -6.29 1.87
N ARG A 112 11.82 -6.30 0.72
CA ARG A 112 12.07 -7.31 -0.32
C ARG A 112 13.52 -7.27 -0.79
N ALA A 113 14.05 -6.08 -1.10
CA ALA A 113 15.44 -5.94 -1.52
C ALA A 113 16.42 -6.41 -0.43
N LEU A 114 16.20 -6.04 0.83
CA LEU A 114 17.01 -6.49 1.97
C LEU A 114 17.01 -8.01 2.09
N SER A 115 15.83 -8.64 2.01
CA SER A 115 15.69 -10.10 2.14
C SER A 115 16.36 -10.89 1.02
N VAL A 116 16.46 -10.32 -0.18
CA VAL A 116 17.05 -10.98 -1.36
C VAL A 116 18.57 -10.83 -1.38
N LEU A 117 19.08 -9.67 -0.96
CA LEU A 117 20.48 -9.29 -1.15
C LEU A 117 21.34 -9.51 0.10
N ALA A 118 20.74 -9.73 1.27
CA ALA A 118 21.44 -9.91 2.53
C ALA A 118 20.76 -10.99 3.39
N LYS A 119 21.56 -11.80 4.09
CA LYS A 119 21.05 -12.97 4.84
C LYS A 119 21.00 -12.75 6.34
N THR A 120 21.88 -11.88 6.86
CA THR A 120 21.94 -11.57 8.30
C THR A 120 21.40 -10.18 8.58
N ASP A 121 20.90 -9.96 9.79
CA ASP A 121 20.40 -8.64 10.22
C ASP A 121 21.45 -7.53 10.02
N ASP A 122 22.72 -7.80 10.35
CA ASP A 122 23.82 -6.84 10.19
C ASP A 122 24.06 -6.49 8.72
N GLU A 123 24.00 -7.48 7.82
CA GLU A 123 24.11 -7.25 6.38
C GLU A 123 22.92 -6.46 5.85
N GLN A 124 21.71 -6.77 6.33
CA GLN A 124 20.48 -6.09 5.93
C GLN A 124 20.48 -4.62 6.38
N ILE A 125 20.91 -4.32 7.61
CA ILE A 125 21.02 -2.95 8.11
C ILE A 125 22.08 -2.16 7.33
N LYS A 126 23.26 -2.75 7.11
CA LYS A 126 24.30 -2.10 6.28
C LYS A 126 23.84 -1.87 4.84
N LEU A 127 23.00 -2.75 4.31
CA LEU A 127 22.43 -2.59 2.98
C LEU A 127 21.34 -1.52 2.97
N LEU A 128 20.50 -1.44 4.00
CA LEU A 128 19.49 -0.40 4.19
C LEU A 128 20.12 0.98 4.09
N ASP A 129 21.26 1.20 4.75
CA ASP A 129 22.00 2.47 4.68
C ASP A 129 22.41 2.87 3.26
N LYS A 130 22.67 1.88 2.39
CA LYS A 130 23.08 2.10 1.00
C LYS A 130 21.90 2.28 0.05
N ILE A 131 20.82 1.53 0.27
CA ILE A 131 19.70 1.48 -0.70
C ILE A 131 18.58 2.46 -0.36
N ASN A 132 18.50 2.99 0.86
CA ASN A 132 17.42 3.91 1.26
C ASN A 132 17.33 5.13 0.34
N GLU A 133 18.46 5.64 -0.15
CA GLU A 133 18.50 6.81 -1.03
C GLU A 133 17.81 6.53 -2.38
N PHE A 134 17.84 5.29 -2.86
CA PHE A 134 17.19 4.88 -4.10
C PHE A 134 15.75 4.41 -3.89
N ALA A 135 15.50 3.76 -2.75
CA ALA A 135 14.20 3.19 -2.42
C ALA A 135 13.20 4.27 -1.96
N LEU A 136 13.65 5.23 -1.15
CA LEU A 136 12.78 6.15 -0.42
C LEU A 136 12.90 7.60 -0.90
N ARG A 137 14.04 8.01 -1.46
CA ARG A 137 14.25 9.35 -2.03
C ARG A 137 14.09 9.38 -3.55
N LYS A 138 12.84 9.29 -4.02
CA LYS A 138 12.53 9.14 -5.47
C LYS A 138 12.75 10.39 -6.31
N TYR A 139 12.81 11.57 -5.70
CA TYR A 139 12.86 12.85 -6.41
C TYR A 139 14.27 13.46 -6.34
N PRO A 140 14.80 14.04 -7.43
CA PRO A 140 16.13 14.66 -7.44
C PRO A 140 16.35 15.69 -6.32
N VAL A 141 15.32 16.49 -6.02
CA VAL A 141 15.34 17.55 -4.97
C VAL A 141 15.59 17.01 -3.54
N MET A 142 15.43 15.70 -3.34
CA MET A 142 15.72 15.03 -2.07
C MET A 142 17.21 14.66 -1.90
N HIS A 143 18.02 14.85 -2.95
CA HIS A 143 19.46 14.54 -2.96
C HIS A 143 20.35 15.80 -2.95
N ASP A 144 19.75 16.99 -3.07
CA ASP A 144 20.48 18.25 -3.02
C ASP A 144 21.10 18.44 -1.62
N LYS A 145 22.44 18.49 -1.58
CA LYS A 145 23.25 18.72 -0.38
C LYS A 145 23.28 20.19 0.03
#